data_AF-A0A0M2HE75-F1
#
_entry.id   AF-A0A0M2HE75-F1
#
_cell.length_a   1.000
_cell.length_b   1.000
_cell.length_c   1.000
_cell.angle_alpha   90.00
_cell.angle_beta   90.00
_cell.angle_gamma   90.00
#
_symmetry.space_group_name_H-M   'P 1'
#
loop_
_entity.id
_entity.type
_entity.pdbx_description
1 polymer ?
#
loop_
_entity_poly.entity_id
_entity_poly.type
_entity_poly.pdbx_seq_one_letter_code
_entity_poly.pdbx_strand_id
1 'polypeptide(L)'
;MAAEGCAQVCVDTGRVRYRLMNDYSADWPFWHGGLCADGDPALPDDLAADARAWAAQFNDFFSYEHGWPDQAIASAHEAEGVRLFHEVSRALPEHTVELQYWERAVHSDD
;
A
#
# COMPACT_ATOMS: atom_id res chain seq x y z
N MET A 1 -26.96 -0.84 16.22
CA MET A 1 -26.29 0.45 16.46
C MET A 1 -25.00 0.37 15.63
N ALA A 2 -25.05 0.56 14.32
CA ALA A 2 -25.04 1.86 13.62
C ALA A 2 -23.84 2.71 14.08
N ALA A 3 -22.68 2.44 13.49
CA ALA A 3 -21.58 3.39 13.41
C ALA A 3 -21.59 3.94 11.99
N GLU A 4 -22.18 5.12 11.87
CA GLU A 4 -22.22 5.95 10.70
C GLU A 4 -20.82 6.54 10.47
N GLY A 5 -20.22 6.20 9.33
CA GLY A 5 -18.98 6.79 8.84
C GLY A 5 -19.18 7.16 7.39
N CYS A 6 -19.68 8.37 7.17
CA CYS A 6 -19.77 9.00 5.86
C CYS A 6 -18.38 9.02 5.19
N ALA A 7 -18.22 8.29 4.09
CA ALA A 7 -17.30 8.66 3.02
C ALA A 7 -17.95 8.26 1.71
N GLN A 8 -18.83 9.17 1.27
CA GLN A 8 -19.31 9.30 -0.09
C GLN A 8 -18.15 9.00 -1.07
N VAL A 9 -18.18 7.84 -1.73
CA VAL A 9 -17.55 7.71 -3.04
C VAL A 9 -18.33 8.64 -3.96
N CYS A 10 -17.89 9.90 -3.97
CA CYS A 10 -18.08 10.76 -5.11
C CYS A 10 -17.38 10.03 -6.24
N VAL A 11 -18.17 9.48 -7.15
CA VAL A 11 -17.75 8.92 -8.42
C VAL A 11 -17.12 10.07 -9.20
N ASP A 12 -15.85 10.40 -8.89
CA ASP A 12 -15.08 11.32 -9.72
C ASP A 12 -14.77 10.54 -10.99
N THR A 13 -15.41 10.95 -12.07
CA THR A 13 -15.20 10.43 -13.42
C THR A 13 -13.85 10.89 -13.98
N GLY A 14 -12.79 10.72 -13.21
CA GLY A 14 -11.40 11.04 -13.49
C GLY A 14 -10.52 9.97 -12.84
N ARG A 15 -9.52 9.45 -13.56
CA ARG A 15 -8.64 8.39 -13.06
C ARG A 15 -8.04 8.76 -11.70
N VAL A 16 -8.49 8.08 -10.65
CA VAL A 16 -7.92 8.19 -9.30
C VAL A 16 -6.52 7.58 -9.31
N ARG A 17 -5.56 8.26 -8.66
CA ARG A 17 -4.19 7.77 -8.51
C ARG A 17 -3.99 7.27 -7.08
N TYR A 18 -3.85 5.97 -6.93
CA TYR A 18 -3.54 5.29 -5.67
C TYR A 18 -2.04 5.03 -5.58
N ARG A 19 -1.44 5.33 -4.43
CA ARG A 19 -0.07 4.99 -4.11
C ARG A 19 -0.08 3.85 -3.11
N LEU A 20 0.56 2.74 -3.46
CA LEU A 20 0.83 1.62 -2.57
C LEU A 20 2.18 1.91 -1.90
N MET A 21 2.15 2.26 -0.62
CA MET A 21 3.32 2.69 0.15
C MET A 21 3.20 2.16 1.58
N ASN A 22 4.24 1.49 2.06
CA ASN A 22 4.36 1.15 3.48
C ASN A 22 4.56 2.42 4.30
N ASP A 23 3.86 2.51 5.42
CA ASP A 23 4.03 3.59 6.39
C ASP A 23 4.00 3.00 7.80
N TYR A 24 4.79 3.57 8.69
CA TYR A 24 4.88 3.10 10.06
C TYR A 24 3.55 3.35 10.79
N SER A 25 2.98 2.30 11.38
CA SER A 25 1.66 2.32 12.04
C SER A 25 0.45 2.40 11.10
N ALA A 26 0.64 2.27 9.77
CA ALA A 26 -0.47 2.15 8.84
C ALA A 26 -0.71 0.68 8.50
N ASP A 27 -1.78 0.09 9.03
CA ASP A 27 -2.23 -1.25 8.64
C ASP A 27 -2.69 -1.29 7.17
N TRP A 28 -3.04 -0.14 6.59
CA TRP A 28 -3.54 -0.02 5.22
C TRP A 28 -2.55 0.75 4.34
N PRO A 29 -1.80 0.09 3.44
CA PRO A 29 -0.75 0.73 2.67
C PRO A 29 -1.25 1.49 1.42
N PHE A 30 -2.51 1.91 1.38
CA PHE A 30 -3.09 2.64 0.23
C PHE A 30 -3.26 4.12 0.52
N TRP A 31 -2.82 4.94 -0.44
CA TRP A 31 -2.83 6.40 -0.31
C TRP A 31 -3.40 7.08 -1.56
N HIS A 32 -4.42 7.92 -1.38
CA HIS A 32 -4.96 8.79 -2.42
C HIS A 32 -5.15 10.21 -1.87
N GLY A 33 -4.15 11.09 -2.08
CA GLY A 33 -4.13 12.42 -1.45
C GLY A 33 -3.92 12.42 0.08
N GLY A 34 -4.07 11.26 0.73
CA GLY A 34 -3.84 10.95 2.15
C GLY A 34 -4.00 9.44 2.37
N LEU A 35 -3.94 8.98 3.62
CA LEU A 35 -4.21 7.57 3.96
C LEU A 35 -5.67 7.25 3.56
N CYS A 36 -5.85 6.23 2.72
CA CYS A 36 -7.19 5.79 2.35
C CYS A 36 -7.91 5.19 3.56
N ALA A 37 -9.24 5.28 3.57
CA ALA A 37 -10.05 4.60 4.58
C ALA A 37 -9.97 3.08 4.42
N ASP A 38 -10.26 2.36 5.50
CA ASP A 38 -10.31 0.90 5.47
C ASP A 38 -11.32 0.41 4.43
N GLY A 39 -10.87 -0.42 3.48
CA GLY A 39 -11.71 -0.90 2.37
C GLY A 39 -11.87 0.06 1.20
N ASP A 40 -11.16 1.20 1.20
CA ASP A 40 -10.99 2.07 0.03
C ASP A 40 -9.52 2.01 -0.45
N PRO A 41 -9.21 1.77 -1.73
CA PRO A 41 -10.15 1.45 -2.82
C PRO A 41 -10.89 0.13 -2.64
N ALA A 42 -12.00 -0.03 -3.37
CA ALA A 42 -12.78 -1.27 -3.42
C ALA A 42 -11.97 -2.41 -4.09
N LEU A 43 -11.16 -3.08 -3.29
CA LEU A 43 -10.37 -4.24 -3.64
C LEU A 43 -11.09 -5.51 -3.17
N PRO A 44 -10.85 -6.67 -3.82
CA PRO A 44 -11.34 -7.93 -3.27
C PRO A 44 -10.68 -8.19 -1.90
N ASP A 45 -11.44 -8.77 -0.98
CA ASP A 45 -11.03 -9.01 0.41
C ASP A 45 -9.70 -9.77 0.52
N ASP A 46 -9.40 -10.68 -0.42
CA ASP A 46 -8.12 -11.38 -0.48
C ASP A 46 -6.94 -10.40 -0.69
N LEU A 47 -7.05 -9.47 -1.66
CA LEU A 47 -6.01 -8.47 -1.92
C LEU A 47 -5.86 -7.47 -0.79
N ALA A 48 -6.98 -7.10 -0.15
CA ALA A 48 -6.99 -6.28 1.04
C ALA A 48 -6.20 -6.95 2.19
N ALA A 49 -6.43 -8.24 2.41
CA ALA A 49 -5.75 -9.01 3.44
C ALA A 49 -4.25 -9.18 3.14
N ASP A 50 -3.87 -9.48 1.90
CA ASP A 50 -2.46 -9.57 1.49
C ASP A 50 -1.74 -8.23 1.63
N ALA A 51 -2.38 -7.11 1.26
CA ALA A 51 -1.80 -5.78 1.43
C ALA A 51 -1.55 -5.43 2.90
N ARG A 52 -2.49 -5.79 3.80
CA ARG A 52 -2.31 -5.64 5.25
C ARG A 52 -1.19 -6.54 5.77
N ALA A 53 -1.12 -7.78 5.32
CA ALA A 53 -0.07 -8.71 5.71
C ALA A 53 1.32 -8.21 5.26
N TRP A 54 1.40 -7.62 4.07
CA TRP A 54 2.60 -6.97 3.57
C TRP A 54 3.01 -5.79 4.46
N ALA A 55 2.12 -4.85 4.76
CA ALA A 55 2.41 -3.73 5.66
C ALA A 55 2.80 -4.19 7.08
N ALA A 56 2.14 -5.22 7.62
CA ALA A 56 2.48 -5.80 8.91
C ALA A 56 3.87 -6.43 8.92
N GLN A 57 4.26 -7.11 7.83
CA GLN A 57 5.60 -7.67 7.68
C GLN A 57 6.66 -6.57 7.64
N PHE A 58 6.40 -5.46 6.95
CA PHE A 58 7.28 -4.29 7.01
C PHE A 58 7.44 -3.80 8.45
N ASN A 59 6.36 -3.62 9.20
CA ASN A 59 6.42 -3.12 10.57
C ASN A 59 7.08 -4.10 11.56
N ASP A 60 7.02 -5.41 11.30
CA ASP A 60 7.62 -6.45 12.14
C ASP A 60 9.13 -6.61 11.87
N PHE A 61 9.54 -6.58 10.60
CA PHE A 61 10.91 -6.87 10.20
C PHE A 61 11.75 -5.61 9.97
N PHE A 62 11.20 -4.53 9.41
CA PHE A 62 11.96 -3.33 9.10
C PHE A 62 12.11 -2.43 10.33
N SER A 63 13.35 -2.15 10.70
CA SER A 63 13.68 -1.20 11.78
C SER A 63 14.19 0.10 11.18
N TYR A 64 13.65 1.26 11.59
CA TYR A 64 14.15 2.54 11.08
C TYR A 64 15.64 2.80 11.41
N GLU A 65 16.13 2.21 12.50
CA GLU A 65 17.53 2.36 12.97
C GLU A 65 18.50 1.41 12.25
N HIS A 66 18.04 0.21 11.90
CA HIS A 66 18.90 -0.89 11.42
C HIS A 66 18.56 -1.36 10.00
N GLY A 67 17.46 -0.89 9.43
CA GLY A 67 16.93 -1.32 8.14
C GLY A 67 16.33 -2.73 8.19
N TRP A 68 16.44 -3.44 7.07
CA TRP A 68 16.04 -4.83 6.96
C TRP A 68 17.07 -5.76 7.62
N PRO A 69 16.65 -6.78 8.39
CA PRO A 69 17.56 -7.70 9.07
C PRO A 69 18.32 -8.59 8.09
N ASP A 70 17.69 -8.94 6.97
CA ASP A 70 18.27 -9.76 5.92
C ASP A 70 17.87 -9.24 4.53
N GLN A 71 18.84 -9.25 3.60
CA GLN A 71 18.59 -8.88 2.21
C GLN A 71 17.61 -9.84 1.52
N ALA A 72 17.57 -11.11 1.94
CA ALA A 72 16.60 -12.07 1.45
C ALA A 72 15.16 -11.69 1.86
N ILE A 73 14.98 -11.20 3.09
CA ILE A 73 13.68 -10.73 3.60
C ILE A 73 13.27 -9.46 2.86
N ALA A 74 14.19 -8.50 2.69
CA ALA A 74 13.94 -7.29 1.91
C ALA A 74 13.53 -7.61 0.46
N SER A 75 14.21 -8.55 -0.19
CA SER A 75 13.91 -8.93 -1.58
C SER A 75 12.59 -9.71 -1.69
N ALA A 76 12.25 -10.55 -0.71
CA ALA A 76 10.97 -11.24 -0.67
C ALA A 76 9.82 -10.25 -0.45
N HIS A 77 10.02 -9.28 0.45
CA HIS A 77 9.07 -8.22 0.71
C HIS A 77 8.83 -7.32 -0.51
N GLU A 78 9.89 -6.93 -1.22
CA GLU A 78 9.77 -6.20 -2.48
C GLU A 78 9.00 -7.00 -3.54
N ALA A 79 9.33 -8.29 -3.70
CA ALA A 79 8.65 -9.14 -4.67
C ALA A 79 7.15 -9.25 -4.38
N GLU A 80 6.76 -9.31 -3.11
CA GLU A 80 5.35 -9.32 -2.70
C GLU A 80 4.67 -7.98 -2.97
N GLY A 81 5.34 -6.85 -2.70
CA GLY A 81 4.82 -5.52 -3.03
C GLY A 81 4.60 -5.33 -4.53
N VAL A 82 5.51 -5.84 -5.37
CA VAL A 82 5.37 -5.82 -6.85
C VAL A 82 4.22 -6.71 -7.31
N ARG A 83 4.06 -7.89 -6.70
CA ARG A 83 2.94 -8.79 -6.98
C ARG A 83 1.61 -8.10 -6.64
N LEU A 84 1.49 -7.56 -5.43
CA LEU A 84 0.31 -6.82 -4.99
C LEU A 84 -0.01 -5.64 -5.91
N PHE A 85 1.00 -4.87 -6.29
CA PHE A 85 0.86 -3.79 -7.25
C PHE A 85 0.23 -4.25 -8.58
N HIS A 86 0.71 -5.37 -9.13
CA HIS A 86 0.17 -5.90 -10.38
C HIS A 86 -1.27 -6.40 -10.23
N GLU A 87 -1.59 -7.07 -9.12
CA GLU A 87 -2.94 -7.57 -8.85
C GLU A 87 -3.92 -6.42 -8.61
N VAL A 88 -3.53 -5.41 -7.83
CA VAL A 88 -4.34 -4.20 -7.58
C VAL A 88 -4.53 -3.38 -8.86
N SER A 89 -3.47 -3.21 -9.67
CA SER A 89 -3.58 -2.54 -10.98
C SER A 89 -4.54 -3.26 -11.94
N ARG A 90 -4.63 -4.59 -11.85
CA ARG A 90 -5.58 -5.39 -12.62
C ARG A 90 -7.00 -5.30 -12.08
N ALA A 91 -7.15 -5.23 -10.76
CA ALA A 91 -8.44 -5.07 -10.09
C ALA A 91 -9.04 -3.67 -10.34
N LEU A 92 -8.19 -2.65 -10.50
CA LEU A 92 -8.57 -1.26 -10.69
C LEU A 92 -8.08 -0.70 -12.04
N PRO A 93 -8.54 -1.24 -13.19
CA PRO A 93 -8.03 -0.83 -14.51
C PRO A 93 -8.40 0.61 -14.89
N GLU A 94 -9.41 1.17 -14.23
CA GLU A 94 -9.88 2.55 -14.41
C GLU A 94 -9.06 3.57 -13.58
N HIS A 95 -8.22 3.08 -12.67
CA HIS A 95 -7.40 3.88 -11.78
C HIS A 95 -5.91 3.65 -12.06
N THR A 96 -5.08 4.59 -11.62
CA THR A 96 -3.63 4.46 -11.70
C THR A 96 -3.12 4.04 -10.33
N VAL A 97 -2.54 2.86 -10.23
CA VAL A 97 -1.85 2.42 -9.02
C VAL A 97 -0.36 2.69 -9.21
N GLU A 98 0.35 3.02 -8.15
CA GLU A 98 1.81 3.14 -8.16
C GLU A 98 2.40 2.55 -6.89
N LEU A 99 3.38 1.67 -7.04
CA LEU A 99 4.19 1.19 -5.94
C LEU A 99 5.28 2.21 -5.61
N GLN A 100 5.21 2.84 -4.45
CA GLN A 100 6.30 3.67 -3.92
C GLN A 100 7.10 2.89 -2.88
N TYR A 101 8.22 2.33 -3.35
CA TYR A 101 9.21 1.66 -2.51
C TYR A 101 10.26 2.69 -2.04
N TRP A 102 9.87 3.58 -1.13
CA TRP A 102 10.74 4.66 -0.63
C TRP A 102 11.92 4.15 0.22
N GLU A 103 11.88 2.89 0.66
CA GLU A 103 12.97 2.23 1.42
C GLU A 103 14.18 1.84 0.55
N ARG A 104 14.05 1.84 -0.78
CA ARG A 104 15.19 1.72 -1.72
C ARG A 104 15.58 3.04 -2.37
N ALA A 105 14.89 4.14 -2.05
CA ALA A 105 15.34 5.45 -2.49
C ALA A 105 16.61 5.79 -1.71
N VAL A 106 17.75 5.37 -2.26
CA VAL A 106 19.02 6.05 -2.04
C VAL A 106 18.68 7.53 -2.20
N HIS A 107 18.89 8.31 -1.15
CA HIS A 107 18.94 9.76 -1.26
C HIS A 107 20.13 10.04 -2.19
N SER A 108 19.92 9.99 -3.50
CA SER A 108 20.83 10.60 -4.44
C SER A 108 20.47 12.07 -4.41
N ASP A 109 20.89 12.72 -3.34
CA ASP A 109 21.22 14.13 -3.37
C ASP A 109 22.52 14.23 -4.20
N ASP A 110 22.37 14.61 -5.47
CA ASP A 110 23.40 15.29 -6.27
C ASP A 110 22.72 16.25 -7.26
#